data_AF-A0A971JJN2-F1
#
_entry.id   AF-A0A971JJN2-F1
#
_cell.length_a   1.000
_cell.length_b   1.000
_cell.length_c   1.000
_cell.angle_alpha   90.00
_cell.angle_beta   90.00
_cell.angle_gamma   90.00
#
_symmetry.space_group_name_H-M   'P 1'
#
loop_
_entity.id
_entity.type
_entity.pdbx_description
1 polymer ?
#
loop_
_entity_poly.entity_id
_entity_poly.type
_entity_poly.pdbx_seq_one_letter_code
_entity_poly.pdbx_strand_id
1 'polypeptide(L)'
;MGVSKKASGGAGCLVLFALPFAAVGVGALGMFAWTVSSWVSMQSWREVPARIDCVGLVESRSDDSTTYRVEAEYAYEWEGREYRGDRVSVHTGSDNVGSFHRRAAAELEEHRDSGRPFPCFVNPDDPSQAVLYRNPRIEMLGFMLIFGLVFGGAGFGILGAAFFGGRAARETAALRERHPDAPWRWKKEWDAGVISAHSKGKMFGAFAFAALWNLVSSPVLFFVPGEVQGGNTAALIGLLFPLVGLGAIAVAVYFALQWRRYGNTVFEMDAVPGVVGGMLSGRVRIPTVVLPEKDAVTVLECVRRVTTGSGKNRHTSEDILWQEESSVPRRALVQESRATLIPVRFLIPPEQPPTDEEDPDNQLLWRLRARMAVPGVDFSAAFQVPVFRTADSPAPGAAAAADDGTVVMALDEAGNAIPDPAAPDPAKTGETLRRAGVLTVPAPGGGMALAFPMFRQPGMALGSLVFTGIWGGVVALLFKLHAPFLFPAVFGLFLLILVWASLDLYFGSSRVEVNRDGLRARGGLFGLGRERRVAFSDIAGLDARKTMQAGNTLYYSVAVLKHGGGKIHVASRLRQDAARAVVHALETAVREYGGPPPSLEGVRARGC
;
A
#
# COMPACT_ATOMS: atom_id res chain seq x y z
N MET A 1 -2.75 7.23 -39.70
CA MET A 1 -3.60 6.35 -38.87
C MET A 1 -4.02 7.13 -37.64
N GLY A 2 -5.30 7.46 -37.54
CA GLY A 2 -5.81 8.31 -36.46
C GLY A 2 -5.88 7.55 -35.14
N VAL A 3 -5.13 8.01 -34.14
CA VAL A 3 -5.27 7.54 -32.77
C VAL A 3 -6.63 8.01 -32.25
N SER A 4 -7.51 7.04 -31.97
CA SER A 4 -8.80 7.27 -31.34
C SER A 4 -8.58 7.91 -29.97
N LYS A 5 -8.80 9.23 -29.86
CA LYS A 5 -8.94 9.91 -28.57
C LYS A 5 -10.20 9.37 -27.92
N LYS A 6 -10.05 8.39 -27.02
CA LYS A 6 -11.10 8.02 -26.07
C LYS A 6 -11.45 9.27 -25.26
N ALA A 7 -12.55 9.93 -25.62
CA ALA A 7 -13.14 10.97 -24.80
C ALA A 7 -13.39 10.39 -23.40
N SER A 8 -12.89 11.06 -22.37
CA SER A 8 -13.04 10.63 -20.98
C SER A 8 -14.51 10.72 -20.55
N GLY A 9 -15.32 9.72 -20.90
CA GLY A 9 -16.71 9.58 -20.43
C GLY A 9 -16.84 9.35 -18.91
N GLY A 10 -15.72 9.25 -18.19
CA GLY A 10 -15.68 8.87 -16.78
C GLY A 10 -16.38 9.84 -15.84
N ALA A 11 -16.28 11.16 -16.06
CA ALA A 11 -16.85 12.13 -15.11
C ALA A 11 -18.39 12.12 -15.11
N GLY A 12 -19.03 12.01 -16.28
CA GLY A 12 -20.49 11.93 -16.39
C GLY A 12 -21.06 10.63 -15.82
N CYS A 13 -20.42 9.50 -16.09
CA CYS A 13 -20.82 8.20 -15.54
C CYS A 13 -20.66 8.13 -14.01
N LEU A 14 -19.61 8.74 -13.45
CA LEU A 14 -19.39 8.81 -12.01
C LEU A 14 -20.47 9.64 -11.30
N VAL A 15 -20.92 10.73 -11.90
CA VAL A 15 -22.02 11.56 -11.36
C VAL A 15 -23.33 10.76 -11.34
N LEU A 16 -23.70 10.12 -12.45
CA LEU A 16 -24.90 9.29 -12.52
C LEU A 16 -24.86 8.11 -11.53
N PHE A 17 -23.68 7.52 -11.34
CA PHE A 17 -23.48 6.45 -10.35
C PHE A 17 -23.62 6.96 -8.90
N ALA A 18 -23.21 8.19 -8.60
CA ALA A 18 -23.20 8.73 -7.24
C ALA A 18 -24.56 9.25 -6.75
N LEU A 19 -25.43 9.69 -7.67
CA LEU A 19 -26.73 10.30 -7.33
C LEU A 19 -27.65 9.38 -6.51
N PRO A 20 -27.82 8.08 -6.84
CA PRO A 20 -28.62 7.18 -6.01
C PRO A 20 -28.12 7.07 -4.57
N PHE A 21 -26.80 6.99 -4.37
CA PHE A 21 -26.21 6.91 -3.02
C PHE A 21 -26.48 8.19 -2.22
N ALA A 22 -26.30 9.36 -2.85
CA ALA A 22 -26.61 10.64 -2.22
C ALA A 22 -28.11 10.74 -1.85
N ALA A 23 -29.00 10.33 -2.75
CA ALA A 23 -30.45 10.34 -2.52
C ALA A 23 -30.87 9.41 -1.37
N VAL A 24 -30.33 8.18 -1.34
CA VAL A 24 -30.55 7.22 -0.25
C VAL A 24 -30.06 7.78 1.08
N GLY A 25 -28.86 8.40 1.08
CA GLY A 25 -28.31 9.05 2.27
C GLY A 25 -29.19 10.18 2.82
N VAL A 26 -29.63 11.08 1.94
CA VAL A 26 -30.54 12.19 2.29
C VAL A 26 -31.88 11.65 2.80
N GLY A 27 -32.44 10.62 2.16
CA GLY A 27 -33.68 9.98 2.59
C GLY A 27 -33.58 9.38 3.99
N ALA A 28 -32.50 8.64 4.27
CA ALA A 28 -32.25 8.05 5.59
C ALA A 28 -32.07 9.12 6.68
N LEU A 29 -31.30 10.18 6.42
CA LEU A 29 -31.13 11.30 7.35
C LEU A 29 -32.44 12.09 7.55
N GLY A 30 -33.26 12.22 6.51
CA GLY A 30 -34.60 12.80 6.58
C GLY A 30 -35.53 11.97 7.47
N MET A 31 -35.54 10.64 7.30
CA MET A 31 -36.32 9.73 8.17
C MET A 31 -35.84 9.77 9.62
N PHE A 32 -34.53 9.86 9.84
CA PHE A 32 -33.96 10.05 11.17
C PHE A 32 -34.47 11.35 11.81
N ALA A 33 -34.35 12.49 11.10
CA ALA A 33 -34.81 13.79 11.58
C ALA A 33 -36.33 13.80 11.83
N TRP A 34 -37.12 13.17 10.95
CA TRP A 34 -38.56 13.01 11.09
C TRP A 34 -38.93 12.18 12.34
N THR A 35 -38.20 11.09 12.59
CA THR A 35 -38.42 10.23 13.76
C THR A 35 -38.10 11.00 15.05
N VAL A 36 -36.98 11.73 15.08
CA VAL A 36 -36.61 12.55 16.24
C VAL A 36 -37.67 13.64 16.48
N SER A 37 -38.12 14.32 15.42
CA SER A 37 -39.19 15.32 15.51
C SER A 37 -40.50 14.72 16.03
N SER A 38 -40.91 13.55 15.51
CA SER A 38 -42.10 12.83 15.96
C SER A 38 -41.99 12.39 17.42
N TRP A 39 -40.81 11.93 17.85
CA TRP A 39 -40.59 11.57 19.25
C TRP A 39 -40.67 12.78 20.19
N VAL A 40 -40.15 13.93 19.76
CA VAL A 40 -40.24 15.20 20.51
C VAL A 40 -41.69 15.64 20.64
N SER A 41 -42.49 15.57 19.56
CA SER A 41 -43.92 15.92 19.64
C SER A 41 -44.70 14.97 20.54
N MET A 42 -44.34 13.69 20.59
CA MET A 42 -44.97 12.70 21.47
C MET A 42 -44.63 12.88 22.96
N GLN A 43 -43.70 13.77 23.33
CA GLN A 43 -43.42 14.03 24.75
C GLN A 43 -44.57 14.75 25.46
N SER A 44 -45.41 15.49 24.74
CA SER A 44 -46.62 16.10 25.29
C SER A 44 -47.83 15.15 25.34
N TRP A 45 -47.73 13.96 24.74
CA TRP A 45 -48.84 13.02 24.66
C TRP A 45 -49.15 12.40 26.03
N ARG A 46 -50.43 12.24 26.34
CA ARG A 46 -50.91 11.76 27.64
C ARG A 46 -51.06 10.25 27.63
N GLU A 47 -50.64 9.61 28.71
CA GLU A 47 -50.77 8.16 28.90
C GLU A 47 -52.18 7.78 29.35
N VAL A 48 -52.80 6.82 28.67
CA VAL A 48 -54.17 6.32 28.88
C VAL A 48 -54.16 4.79 28.74
N PRO A 49 -54.96 4.04 29.52
CA PRO A 49 -55.09 2.59 29.33
C PRO A 49 -55.80 2.26 28.01
N ALA A 50 -55.21 1.37 27.22
CA ALA A 50 -55.79 0.80 26.00
C ALA A 50 -56.05 -0.69 26.16
N ARG A 51 -57.14 -1.17 25.55
CA ARG A 51 -57.43 -2.59 25.37
C ARG A 51 -56.87 -3.04 24.02
N ILE A 52 -56.02 -4.06 24.02
CA ILE A 52 -55.47 -4.64 22.80
C ILE A 52 -56.53 -5.59 22.20
N ASP A 53 -56.94 -5.33 20.97
CA ASP A 53 -57.97 -6.10 20.27
C ASP A 53 -57.33 -7.17 19.37
N CYS A 54 -56.30 -6.79 18.58
CA CYS A 54 -55.60 -7.66 17.64
C CYS A 54 -54.08 -7.48 17.74
N VAL A 55 -53.31 -8.55 17.52
CA VAL A 55 -51.83 -8.51 17.42
C VAL A 55 -51.39 -9.51 16.35
N GLY A 56 -50.43 -9.13 15.51
CA GLY A 56 -49.83 -9.99 14.51
C GLY A 56 -48.37 -9.64 14.25
N LEU A 57 -47.54 -10.66 14.00
CA LEU A 57 -46.16 -10.51 13.56
C LEU A 57 -46.05 -10.89 12.07
N VAL A 58 -45.87 -9.89 11.21
CA VAL A 58 -45.69 -10.09 9.77
C VAL A 58 -44.21 -10.37 9.49
N GLU A 59 -43.94 -11.56 8.96
CA GLU A 59 -42.60 -11.95 8.48
C GLU A 59 -42.53 -11.84 6.95
N SER A 60 -41.46 -11.25 6.43
CA SER A 60 -41.18 -11.19 4.99
C SER A 60 -39.79 -11.74 4.72
N ARG A 61 -39.72 -12.89 4.03
CA ARG A 61 -38.46 -13.54 3.64
C ARG A 61 -38.06 -13.16 2.21
N SER A 62 -36.80 -12.76 2.06
CA SER A 62 -36.09 -12.72 0.78
C SER A 62 -34.92 -13.70 0.79
N ASP A 63 -34.25 -13.87 -0.35
CA ASP A 63 -33.10 -14.77 -0.50
C ASP A 63 -31.95 -14.45 0.47
N ASP A 64 -31.82 -13.18 0.88
CA ASP A 64 -30.69 -12.70 1.70
C ASP A 64 -31.08 -12.35 3.15
N SER A 65 -32.37 -12.11 3.47
CA SER A 65 -32.77 -11.69 4.82
C SER A 65 -34.26 -11.89 5.13
N THR A 66 -34.61 -11.91 6.41
CA THR A 66 -36.01 -11.88 6.90
C THR A 66 -36.27 -10.56 7.60
N THR A 67 -37.31 -9.82 7.22
CA THR A 67 -37.79 -8.63 7.93
C THR A 67 -39.07 -8.95 8.69
N TYR A 68 -39.30 -8.19 9.75
CA TYR A 68 -40.39 -8.35 10.69
C TYR A 68 -41.16 -7.03 10.82
N ARG A 69 -42.46 -7.11 11.05
CA ARG A 69 -43.30 -5.97 11.42
C ARG A 69 -44.35 -6.42 12.40
N VAL A 70 -44.48 -5.69 13.50
CA VAL A 70 -45.55 -5.93 14.48
C VAL A 70 -46.73 -5.04 14.09
N GLU A 71 -47.91 -5.65 14.00
CA GLU A 71 -49.19 -4.99 13.80
C GLU A 71 -50.03 -5.22 15.05
N ALA A 72 -50.75 -4.20 15.51
CA ALA A 72 -51.73 -4.36 16.56
C ALA A 72 -52.86 -3.35 16.38
N GLU A 73 -54.08 -3.73 16.74
CA GLU A 73 -55.22 -2.83 16.84
C GLU A 73 -55.64 -2.74 18.30
N TYR A 74 -55.96 -1.53 18.76
CA TYR A 74 -56.32 -1.28 20.15
C TYR A 74 -57.38 -0.19 20.29
N ALA A 75 -58.22 -0.32 21.31
CA ALA A 75 -59.24 0.65 21.67
C ALA A 75 -58.86 1.38 22.97
N TYR A 76 -59.13 2.68 23.04
CA TYR A 76 -58.87 3.52 24.20
C TYR A 76 -59.97 4.56 24.36
N GLU A 77 -60.13 5.07 25.57
CA GLU A 77 -61.14 6.08 25.87
C GLU A 77 -60.47 7.43 26.09
N TRP A 78 -60.98 8.47 25.41
CA TRP A 78 -60.55 9.85 25.60
C TRP A 78 -61.77 10.72 25.86
N GLU A 79 -61.82 11.36 27.03
CA GLU A 79 -62.92 12.25 27.45
C GLU A 79 -64.32 11.65 27.28
N GLY A 80 -64.50 10.36 27.61
CA GLY A 80 -65.81 9.68 27.52
C GLY A 80 -66.15 9.10 26.14
N ARG A 81 -65.24 9.21 25.16
CA ARG A 81 -65.43 8.69 23.79
C ARG A 81 -64.42 7.60 23.48
N GLU A 82 -64.89 6.50 22.89
CA GLU A 82 -64.02 5.40 22.44
C GLU A 82 -63.35 5.76 21.11
N TYR A 83 -62.04 5.54 21.06
CA TYR A 83 -61.17 5.70 19.89
C TYR A 83 -60.46 4.39 19.60
N ARG A 84 -59.98 4.23 18.36
CA ARG A 84 -59.15 3.09 17.94
C ARG A 84 -57.84 3.57 17.35
N GLY A 85 -56.78 2.81 17.56
CA GLY A 85 -55.47 3.05 16.98
C GLY A 85 -54.83 1.74 16.50
N ASP A 86 -53.91 1.88 15.56
CA ASP A 86 -53.17 0.78 14.92
C ASP A 86 -51.63 0.96 15.02
N ARG A 87 -51.18 2.11 15.53
CA ARG A 87 -49.78 2.48 15.54
C ARG A 87 -49.05 1.88 16.74
N VAL A 88 -48.32 0.79 16.49
CA VAL A 88 -47.55 0.13 17.54
C VAL A 88 -46.38 0.98 18.03
N SER A 89 -45.57 1.57 17.13
CA SER A 89 -44.39 2.34 17.53
C SER A 89 -44.15 3.57 16.67
N VAL A 90 -43.21 4.42 17.10
CA VAL A 90 -42.74 5.57 16.28
C VAL A 90 -42.27 5.10 14.90
N HIS A 91 -41.68 3.90 14.82
CA HIS A 91 -41.27 3.25 13.58
C HIS A 91 -42.32 2.23 13.12
N THR A 92 -42.93 2.46 11.95
CA THR A 92 -44.05 1.65 11.46
C THR A 92 -43.68 0.67 10.34
N GLY A 93 -42.50 0.81 9.74
CA GLY A 93 -42.03 -0.04 8.64
C GLY A 93 -41.60 -1.44 9.10
N SER A 94 -41.46 -2.36 8.13
CA SER A 94 -40.84 -3.66 8.35
C SER A 94 -39.32 -3.53 8.39
N ASP A 95 -38.67 -4.23 9.32
CA ASP A 95 -37.21 -4.28 9.41
C ASP A 95 -36.70 -5.53 10.12
N ASN A 96 -35.38 -5.71 10.10
CA ASN A 96 -34.68 -6.78 10.81
C ASN A 96 -33.70 -6.22 11.86
N VAL A 97 -33.99 -5.01 12.37
CA VAL A 97 -33.10 -4.27 13.27
C VAL A 97 -33.51 -4.56 14.70
N GLY A 98 -32.71 -5.43 15.34
CA GLY A 98 -32.92 -5.80 16.74
C GLY A 98 -34.06 -6.78 16.98
N SER A 99 -34.43 -6.94 18.24
CA SER A 99 -35.46 -7.88 18.69
C SER A 99 -36.84 -7.24 18.93
N PHE A 100 -36.99 -5.94 18.64
CA PHE A 100 -38.18 -5.17 19.01
C PHE A 100 -39.49 -5.81 18.53
N HIS A 101 -39.60 -6.15 17.24
CA HIS A 101 -40.85 -6.68 16.69
C HIS A 101 -41.33 -7.95 17.39
N ARG A 102 -40.41 -8.89 17.65
CA ARG A 102 -40.72 -10.15 18.35
C ARG A 102 -41.09 -9.90 19.81
N ARG A 103 -40.35 -9.03 20.51
CA ARG A 103 -40.65 -8.69 21.92
C ARG A 103 -41.98 -7.98 22.07
N ALA A 104 -42.24 -6.97 21.23
CA ALA A 104 -43.48 -6.21 21.25
C ALA A 104 -44.68 -7.09 20.87
N ALA A 105 -44.54 -7.99 19.89
CA ALA A 105 -45.60 -8.94 19.55
C ALA A 105 -45.94 -9.85 20.75
N ALA A 106 -44.94 -10.47 21.37
CA ALA A 106 -45.15 -11.34 22.52
C ALA A 106 -45.79 -10.61 23.73
N GLU A 107 -45.31 -9.39 24.02
CA GLU A 107 -45.84 -8.56 25.12
C GLU A 107 -47.30 -8.14 24.85
N LEU A 108 -47.62 -7.71 23.61
CA LEU A 108 -48.97 -7.32 23.26
C LEU A 108 -49.94 -8.52 23.18
N GLU A 109 -49.46 -9.69 22.73
CA GLU A 109 -50.24 -10.94 22.76
C GLU A 109 -50.61 -11.33 24.19
N GLU A 110 -49.68 -11.22 25.15
CA GLU A 110 -49.95 -11.49 26.56
C GLU A 110 -51.02 -10.55 27.14
N HIS A 111 -50.97 -9.26 26.79
CA HIS A 111 -51.97 -8.28 27.23
C HIS A 111 -53.35 -8.52 26.63
N ARG A 112 -53.41 -8.90 25.34
CA ARG A 112 -54.66 -9.29 24.67
C ARG A 112 -55.27 -10.52 25.34
N ASP A 113 -54.47 -11.56 25.58
CA ASP A 113 -54.95 -12.84 26.07
C ASP A 113 -55.35 -12.78 27.56
N SER A 114 -54.68 -11.94 28.35
CA SER A 114 -55.00 -11.70 29.77
C SER A 114 -56.11 -10.66 30.00
N GLY A 115 -56.50 -9.90 28.96
CA GLY A 115 -57.46 -8.79 29.06
C GLY A 115 -56.95 -7.59 29.88
N ARG A 116 -55.65 -7.54 30.18
CA ARG A 116 -55.04 -6.44 30.95
C ARG A 116 -54.81 -5.22 30.06
N PRO A 117 -55.15 -4.01 30.53
CA PRO A 117 -54.89 -2.80 29.75
C PRO A 117 -53.38 -2.60 29.53
N PHE A 118 -53.02 -2.09 28.36
CA PHE A 118 -51.66 -1.69 27.99
C PHE A 118 -51.60 -0.15 27.90
N PRO A 119 -50.53 0.52 28.35
CA PRO A 119 -50.42 1.97 28.25
C PRO A 119 -50.33 2.43 26.79
N CYS A 120 -51.21 3.33 26.36
CA CYS A 120 -51.09 4.04 25.09
C CYS A 120 -50.86 5.54 25.35
N PHE A 121 -50.15 6.19 24.44
CA PHE A 121 -49.93 7.63 24.48
C PHE A 121 -50.82 8.28 23.44
N VAL A 122 -51.70 9.18 23.87
CA VAL A 122 -52.70 9.85 23.02
C VAL A 122 -52.32 11.32 22.85
N ASN A 123 -52.41 11.81 21.61
CA ASN A 123 -52.19 13.22 21.31
C ASN A 123 -53.36 14.06 21.87
N PRO A 124 -53.13 15.00 22.80
CA PRO A 124 -54.20 15.83 23.36
C PRO A 124 -54.81 16.79 22.33
N ASP A 125 -54.06 17.18 21.30
CA ASP A 125 -54.53 18.10 20.25
C ASP A 125 -55.32 17.36 19.16
N ASP A 126 -55.09 16.06 19.00
CA ASP A 126 -55.80 15.19 18.06
C ASP A 126 -55.94 13.76 18.63
N PRO A 127 -57.01 13.50 19.42
CA PRO A 127 -57.19 12.21 20.09
C PRO A 127 -57.37 11.00 19.17
N SER A 128 -57.45 11.19 17.85
CA SER A 128 -57.41 10.08 16.90
C SER A 128 -56.01 9.49 16.74
N GLN A 129 -54.97 10.23 17.15
CA GLN A 129 -53.58 9.79 17.10
C GLN A 129 -53.15 9.23 18.45
N ALA A 130 -52.77 7.96 18.44
CA ALA A 130 -52.17 7.30 19.60
C ALA A 130 -50.99 6.41 19.18
N VAL A 131 -50.13 6.05 20.13
CA VAL A 131 -49.03 5.10 19.94
C VAL A 131 -48.81 4.25 21.19
N LEU A 132 -48.51 2.96 21.03
CA LEU A 132 -48.21 2.07 22.17
C LEU A 132 -46.78 2.28 22.69
N TYR A 133 -45.78 2.26 21.79
CA TYR A 133 -44.37 2.48 22.12
C TYR A 133 -43.88 3.84 21.61
N ARG A 134 -43.91 4.87 22.46
CA ARG A 134 -43.46 6.23 22.10
C ARG A 134 -41.94 6.43 22.03
N ASN A 135 -41.16 5.57 22.69
CA ASN A 135 -39.71 5.71 22.73
C ASN A 135 -39.09 5.14 21.45
N PRO A 136 -38.22 5.90 20.75
CA PRO A 136 -37.60 5.44 19.53
C PRO A 136 -36.63 4.30 19.83
N ARG A 137 -36.49 3.40 18.86
CA ARG A 137 -35.56 2.27 18.96
C ARG A 137 -34.15 2.81 18.72
N ILE A 138 -33.31 2.85 19.75
CA ILE A 138 -31.94 3.39 19.67
C ILE A 138 -31.13 2.68 18.58
N GLU A 139 -31.28 1.35 18.46
CA GLU A 139 -30.65 0.54 17.41
C GLU A 139 -31.05 1.02 16.00
N MET A 140 -32.34 1.34 15.79
CA MET A 140 -32.85 1.85 14.52
C MET A 140 -32.40 3.27 14.24
N LEU A 141 -32.40 4.15 15.25
CA LEU A 141 -31.88 5.52 15.10
C LEU A 141 -30.40 5.52 14.74
N GLY A 142 -29.60 4.69 15.42
CA GLY A 142 -28.19 4.50 15.13
C GLY A 142 -27.98 3.98 13.70
N PHE A 143 -28.75 2.96 13.30
CA PHE A 143 -28.73 2.42 11.94
C PHE A 143 -29.03 3.50 10.89
N MET A 144 -30.15 4.23 11.02
CA MET A 144 -30.54 5.29 10.07
C MET A 144 -29.48 6.39 9.96
N LEU A 145 -28.91 6.83 11.10
CA LEU A 145 -27.88 7.86 11.12
C LEU A 145 -26.61 7.38 10.42
N ILE A 146 -26.09 6.20 10.78
CA ILE A 146 -24.86 5.66 10.21
C ILE A 146 -25.07 5.37 8.71
N PHE A 147 -26.16 4.72 8.35
CA PHE A 147 -26.51 4.42 6.97
C PHE A 147 -26.62 5.70 6.13
N GLY A 148 -27.32 6.72 6.65
CA GLY A 148 -27.44 8.02 6.02
C GLY A 148 -26.10 8.73 5.81
N LEU A 149 -25.23 8.73 6.82
CA LEU A 149 -23.90 9.33 6.74
C LEU A 149 -22.97 8.59 5.77
N VAL A 150 -23.00 7.26 5.73
CA VAL A 150 -22.16 6.47 4.81
C VAL A 150 -22.59 6.68 3.36
N PHE A 151 -23.89 6.48 3.06
CA PHE A 151 -24.41 6.60 1.70
C PHE A 151 -24.39 8.05 1.22
N GLY A 152 -24.80 8.99 2.07
CA GLY A 152 -24.74 10.42 1.78
C GLY A 152 -23.31 10.91 1.60
N GLY A 153 -22.42 10.58 2.53
CA GLY A 153 -21.00 10.94 2.47
C GLY A 153 -20.29 10.37 1.23
N ALA A 154 -20.55 9.10 0.89
CA ALA A 154 -20.01 8.49 -0.33
C ALA A 154 -20.57 9.17 -1.58
N GLY A 155 -21.88 9.39 -1.67
CA GLY A 155 -22.52 10.05 -2.80
C GLY A 155 -21.99 11.47 -3.03
N PHE A 156 -22.04 12.33 -2.00
CA PHE A 156 -21.53 13.70 -2.09
C PHE A 156 -20.00 13.75 -2.27
N GLY A 157 -19.26 12.81 -1.67
CA GLY A 157 -17.82 12.69 -1.85
C GLY A 157 -17.43 12.39 -3.30
N ILE A 158 -18.11 11.44 -3.96
CA ILE A 158 -17.88 11.13 -5.38
C ILE A 158 -18.28 12.31 -6.26
N LEU A 159 -19.41 12.96 -5.99
CA LEU A 159 -19.85 14.16 -6.73
C LEU A 159 -18.83 15.30 -6.62
N GLY A 160 -18.32 15.57 -5.41
CA GLY A 160 -17.27 16.55 -5.18
C GLY A 160 -15.99 16.20 -5.93
N ALA A 161 -15.54 14.94 -5.83
CA ALA A 161 -14.34 14.46 -6.54
C ALA A 161 -14.49 14.58 -8.07
N ALA A 162 -15.66 14.27 -8.63
CA ALA A 162 -15.94 14.41 -10.06
C ALA A 162 -15.92 15.89 -10.49
N PHE A 163 -16.49 16.79 -9.67
CA PHE A 163 -16.50 18.23 -9.95
C PHE A 163 -15.10 18.85 -9.91
N PHE A 164 -14.36 18.65 -8.81
CA PHE A 164 -13.01 19.20 -8.66
C PHE A 164 -12.01 18.54 -9.61
N GLY A 165 -12.12 17.22 -9.82
CA GLY A 165 -11.31 16.49 -10.79
C GLY A 165 -11.56 16.95 -12.23
N GLY A 166 -12.83 17.18 -12.60
CA GLY A 166 -13.19 17.72 -13.91
C GLY A 166 -12.63 19.13 -14.15
N ARG A 167 -12.64 20.00 -13.12
CA ARG A 167 -12.03 21.34 -13.21
C ARG A 167 -10.51 21.26 -13.39
N ALA A 168 -9.83 20.44 -12.59
CA ALA A 168 -8.38 20.25 -12.68
C ALA A 168 -7.97 19.63 -14.03
N ALA A 169 -8.75 18.68 -14.56
CA ALA A 169 -8.52 18.08 -15.87
C ALA A 169 -8.64 19.11 -17.00
N ARG A 170 -9.64 19.99 -16.95
CA ARG A 170 -9.80 21.10 -17.92
C ARG A 170 -8.62 22.08 -17.88
N GLU A 171 -8.16 22.44 -16.68
CA GLU A 171 -7.00 23.32 -16.51
C GLU A 171 -5.72 22.67 -17.08
N THR A 172 -5.52 21.39 -16.82
CA THR A 172 -4.38 20.63 -17.37
C THR A 172 -4.48 20.50 -18.89
N ALA A 173 -5.68 20.29 -19.45
CA ALA A 173 -5.90 20.24 -20.90
C ALA A 173 -5.61 21.59 -21.57
N ALA A 174 -5.99 22.70 -20.95
CA ALA A 174 -5.65 24.04 -21.45
C ALA A 174 -4.13 24.30 -21.42
N LEU A 175 -3.41 23.80 -20.42
CA LEU A 175 -1.94 23.87 -20.37
C LEU A 175 -1.28 22.99 -21.44
N ARG A 176 -1.86 21.81 -21.72
CA ARG A 176 -1.42 20.92 -22.81
C ARG A 176 -1.49 21.60 -24.17
N GLU A 177 -2.57 22.32 -24.44
CA GLU A 177 -2.74 23.07 -25.70
C GLU A 177 -1.76 24.23 -25.83
N ARG A 178 -1.40 24.89 -24.72
CA ARG A 178 -0.46 26.04 -24.72
C ARG A 178 1.01 25.63 -24.81
N HIS A 179 1.37 24.47 -24.27
CA HIS A 179 2.74 24.00 -24.16
C HIS A 179 2.89 22.55 -24.65
N PRO A 180 2.65 22.26 -25.94
CA PRO A 180 2.71 20.89 -26.46
C PRO A 180 4.10 20.27 -26.34
N ASP A 181 5.15 21.05 -26.62
CA ASP A 181 6.54 20.58 -26.64
C ASP A 181 7.22 20.57 -25.26
N ALA A 182 6.52 21.03 -24.21
CA ALA A 182 7.04 21.10 -22.86
C ALA A 182 6.08 20.47 -21.84
N PRO A 183 5.94 19.12 -21.82
CA PRO A 183 4.99 18.41 -20.97
C PRO A 183 5.16 18.66 -19.46
N TRP A 184 6.39 18.98 -19.04
CA TRP A 184 6.66 19.34 -17.64
C TRP A 184 5.89 20.60 -17.20
N ARG A 185 5.51 21.49 -18.12
CA ARG A 185 4.76 22.72 -17.79
C ARG A 185 3.27 22.50 -17.55
N TRP A 186 2.76 21.29 -17.78
CA TRP A 186 1.34 20.98 -17.57
C TRP A 186 0.98 20.85 -16.09
N LYS A 187 1.99 20.67 -15.23
CA LYS A 187 1.83 20.60 -13.77
C LYS A 187 2.53 21.80 -13.13
N LYS A 188 1.80 22.54 -12.29
CA LYS A 188 2.32 23.76 -11.64
C LYS A 188 3.58 23.51 -10.80
N GLU A 189 3.63 22.39 -10.07
CA GLU A 189 4.78 22.03 -9.24
C GLU A 189 6.05 21.75 -10.06
N TRP A 190 5.87 21.19 -11.27
CA TRP A 190 6.97 20.94 -12.18
C TRP A 190 7.45 22.22 -12.84
N ASP A 191 6.54 23.06 -13.36
CA ASP A 191 6.88 24.36 -13.97
C ASP A 191 7.63 25.29 -12.99
N ALA A 192 7.27 25.25 -11.71
CA ALA A 192 7.94 26.04 -10.67
C ALA A 192 9.27 25.44 -10.17
N GLY A 193 9.58 24.18 -10.48
CA GLY A 193 10.76 23.46 -9.98
C GLY A 193 10.73 23.17 -8.47
N VAL A 194 9.59 23.34 -7.81
CA VAL A 194 9.40 23.09 -6.38
C VAL A 194 8.30 22.05 -6.20
N ILE A 195 8.73 20.81 -5.95
CA ILE A 195 7.85 19.65 -5.95
C ILE A 195 7.51 19.27 -4.52
N SER A 196 6.23 19.22 -4.17
CA SER A 196 5.83 18.91 -2.80
C SER A 196 5.80 17.39 -2.56
N ALA A 197 6.19 16.96 -1.36
CA ALA A 197 6.07 15.57 -0.99
C ALA A 197 4.59 15.15 -0.90
N HIS A 198 4.26 13.94 -1.37
CA HIS A 198 2.90 13.38 -1.27
C HIS A 198 2.46 13.02 0.18
N SER A 199 3.07 13.58 1.22
CA SER A 199 2.80 13.23 2.61
C SER A 199 1.44 13.76 3.12
N LYS A 200 0.99 14.94 2.66
CA LYS A 200 -0.34 15.49 3.04
C LYS A 200 -1.49 14.60 2.59
N GLY A 201 -1.44 14.16 1.32
CA GLY A 201 -2.46 13.28 0.73
C GLY A 201 -2.57 11.94 1.46
N LYS A 202 -1.43 11.36 1.86
CA LYS A 202 -1.40 10.11 2.65
C LYS A 202 -2.08 10.26 4.01
N MET A 203 -1.81 11.36 4.72
CA MET A 203 -2.44 11.66 6.01
C MET A 203 -3.96 11.79 5.85
N PHE A 204 -4.43 12.64 4.94
CA PHE A 204 -5.88 12.81 4.71
C PHE A 204 -6.54 11.51 4.26
N GLY A 205 -5.90 10.75 3.36
CA GLY A 205 -6.39 9.45 2.92
C GLY A 205 -6.52 8.45 4.06
N ALA A 206 -5.53 8.40 4.96
CA ALA A 206 -5.59 7.52 6.13
C ALA A 206 -6.70 7.92 7.11
N PHE A 207 -6.89 9.21 7.39
CA PHE A 207 -8.01 9.67 8.22
C PHE A 207 -9.37 9.40 7.58
N ALA A 208 -9.51 9.66 6.28
CA ALA A 208 -10.75 9.38 5.55
C ALA A 208 -11.09 7.89 5.58
N PHE A 209 -10.10 7.02 5.34
CA PHE A 209 -10.26 5.57 5.45
C PHE A 209 -10.63 5.14 6.88
N ALA A 210 -9.90 5.64 7.89
CA ALA A 210 -10.17 5.31 9.29
C ALA A 210 -11.58 5.75 9.71
N ALA A 211 -12.00 6.98 9.35
CA ALA A 211 -13.33 7.48 9.65
C ALA A 211 -14.42 6.64 8.97
N LEU A 212 -14.27 6.35 7.67
CA LEU A 212 -15.22 5.53 6.92
C LEU A 212 -15.32 4.11 7.49
N TRP A 213 -14.18 3.46 7.73
CA TRP A 213 -14.14 2.11 8.26
C TRP A 213 -14.79 2.03 9.65
N ASN A 214 -14.44 2.96 10.55
CA ASN A 214 -15.04 3.00 11.89
C ASN A 214 -16.55 3.25 11.81
N LEU A 215 -16.99 4.19 10.98
CA LEU A 215 -18.41 4.47 10.76
C LEU A 215 -19.16 3.22 10.24
N VAL A 216 -18.65 2.55 9.22
CA VAL A 216 -19.25 1.31 8.66
C VAL A 216 -19.22 0.16 9.65
N SER A 217 -18.18 0.06 10.49
CA SER A 217 -18.06 -1.00 11.49
C SER A 217 -18.91 -0.75 12.75
N SER A 218 -19.25 0.51 13.04
CA SER A 218 -19.94 0.91 14.27
C SER A 218 -21.31 0.27 14.53
N PRO A 219 -22.15 -0.10 13.53
CA PRO A 219 -23.41 -0.80 13.77
C PRO A 219 -23.24 -2.10 14.55
N VAL A 220 -22.12 -2.80 14.37
CA VAL A 220 -21.79 -4.04 15.09
C VAL A 220 -21.81 -3.81 16.61
N LEU A 221 -21.40 -2.62 17.08
CA LEU A 221 -21.39 -2.29 18.51
C LEU A 221 -22.79 -2.19 19.12
N PHE A 222 -23.81 -1.92 18.30
CA PHE A 222 -25.21 -1.87 18.74
C PHE A 222 -25.88 -3.25 18.65
N PHE A 223 -25.55 -4.06 17.65
CA PHE A 223 -26.19 -5.35 17.43
C PHE A 223 -25.61 -6.51 18.27
N VAL A 224 -24.28 -6.54 18.46
CA VAL A 224 -23.62 -7.66 19.13
C VAL A 224 -24.11 -7.89 20.57
N PRO A 225 -24.35 -6.87 21.42
CA PRO A 225 -24.86 -7.10 22.77
C PRO A 225 -26.20 -7.88 22.79
N GLY A 226 -27.12 -7.53 21.89
CA GLY A 226 -28.42 -8.21 21.79
C GLY A 226 -28.30 -9.64 21.27
N GLU A 227 -27.44 -9.89 20.29
CA GLU A 227 -27.19 -11.22 19.74
C GLU A 227 -26.53 -12.17 20.75
N VAL A 228 -25.57 -11.67 21.53
CA VAL A 228 -24.89 -12.46 22.57
C VAL A 228 -25.86 -12.82 23.70
N GLN A 229 -26.73 -11.88 24.10
CA GLN A 229 -27.82 -12.17 25.06
C GLN A 229 -28.80 -13.22 24.52
N GLY A 230 -29.03 -13.25 23.21
CA GLY A 230 -29.84 -14.27 22.53
C GLY A 230 -29.16 -15.64 22.35
N GLY A 231 -27.96 -15.85 22.90
CA GLY A 231 -27.22 -17.12 22.85
C GLY A 231 -26.29 -17.27 21.64
N ASN A 232 -26.22 -16.29 20.74
CA ASN A 232 -25.36 -16.32 19.57
C ASN A 232 -23.95 -15.77 19.88
N THR A 233 -23.09 -16.58 20.50
CA THR A 233 -21.72 -16.17 20.86
C THR A 233 -20.83 -15.91 19.63
N ALA A 234 -21.19 -16.40 18.44
CA ALA A 234 -20.44 -16.15 17.21
C ALA A 234 -20.50 -14.67 16.78
N ALA A 235 -21.50 -13.91 17.25
CA ALA A 235 -21.61 -12.47 17.00
C ALA A 235 -20.39 -11.67 17.48
N LEU A 236 -19.65 -12.16 18.49
CA LEU A 236 -18.41 -11.55 18.97
C LEU A 236 -17.31 -11.44 17.90
N ILE A 237 -17.32 -12.30 16.88
CA ILE A 237 -16.39 -12.23 15.75
C ILE A 237 -16.54 -10.88 15.01
N GLY A 238 -17.76 -10.32 14.98
CA GLY A 238 -18.01 -9.01 14.38
C GLY A 238 -17.16 -7.89 15.00
N LEU A 239 -16.78 -8.00 16.28
CA LEU A 239 -15.97 -7.00 16.98
C LEU A 239 -14.54 -6.87 16.43
N LEU A 240 -14.08 -7.81 15.58
CA LEU A 240 -12.84 -7.66 14.84
C LEU A 240 -12.85 -6.45 13.90
N PHE A 241 -14.02 -6.09 13.34
CA PHE A 241 -14.14 -4.96 12.40
C PHE A 241 -13.80 -3.61 13.07
N PRO A 242 -14.38 -3.25 14.23
CA PRO A 242 -13.95 -2.08 15.01
C PRO A 242 -12.48 -2.12 15.44
N LEU A 243 -11.91 -3.30 15.76
CA LEU A 243 -10.49 -3.42 16.11
C LEU A 243 -9.57 -3.04 14.93
N VAL A 244 -9.91 -3.43 13.70
CA VAL A 244 -9.23 -2.94 12.49
C VAL A 244 -9.36 -1.43 12.38
N GLY A 245 -10.51 -0.87 12.74
CA GLY A 245 -10.75 0.58 12.81
C GLY A 245 -9.80 1.31 13.76
N LEU A 246 -9.53 0.74 14.94
CA LEU A 246 -8.55 1.28 15.88
C LEU A 246 -7.11 1.26 15.30
N GLY A 247 -6.74 0.17 14.63
CA GLY A 247 -5.47 0.08 13.92
C GLY A 247 -5.35 1.14 12.82
N ALA A 248 -6.41 1.37 12.05
CA ALA A 248 -6.46 2.42 11.03
C ALA A 248 -6.31 3.83 11.63
N ILE A 249 -6.93 4.10 12.80
CA ILE A 249 -6.74 5.35 13.54
C ILE A 249 -5.28 5.49 13.97
N ALA A 250 -4.65 4.45 14.50
CA ALA A 250 -3.24 4.48 14.89
C ALA A 250 -2.32 4.82 13.71
N VAL A 251 -2.57 4.24 12.53
CA VAL A 251 -1.84 4.58 11.29
C VAL A 251 -2.10 6.02 10.85
N ALA A 252 -3.35 6.50 10.92
CA ALA A 252 -3.69 7.88 10.58
C ALA A 252 -3.00 8.89 11.51
N VAL A 253 -2.99 8.61 12.82
CA VAL A 253 -2.26 9.39 13.84
C VAL A 253 -0.76 9.36 13.57
N TYR A 254 -0.18 8.21 13.22
CA TYR A 254 1.23 8.12 12.84
C TYR A 254 1.56 9.05 11.66
N PHE A 255 0.77 9.04 10.58
CA PHE A 255 0.97 9.97 9.47
C PHE A 255 0.72 11.43 9.84
N ALA A 256 -0.20 11.70 10.78
CA ALA A 256 -0.43 13.04 11.31
C ALA A 256 0.78 13.57 12.08
N LEU A 257 1.38 12.72 12.93
CA LEU A 257 2.60 13.05 13.66
C LEU A 257 3.78 13.24 12.72
N GLN A 258 3.90 12.41 11.68
CA GLN A 258 4.90 12.57 10.63
C GLN A 258 4.74 13.92 9.90
N TRP A 259 3.52 14.26 9.49
CA TRP A 259 3.23 15.55 8.84
C TRP A 259 3.43 16.75 9.78
N ARG A 260 3.04 16.63 11.06
CA ARG A 260 3.25 17.67 12.06
C ARG A 260 4.73 17.92 12.32
N ARG A 261 5.56 16.87 12.32
CA ARG A 261 7.01 16.96 12.56
C ARG A 261 7.75 17.53 11.35
N TYR A 262 7.45 17.03 10.15
CA TYR A 262 8.23 17.33 8.94
C TYR A 262 7.59 18.38 8.03
N GLY A 263 6.34 18.76 8.28
CA GLY A 263 5.62 19.77 7.52
C GLY A 263 5.55 19.49 6.01
N ASN A 264 5.37 20.57 5.24
CA ASN A 264 5.44 20.50 3.78
C ASN A 264 6.90 20.42 3.32
N THR A 265 7.40 19.19 3.20
CA THR A 265 8.72 18.95 2.62
C THR A 265 8.64 19.13 1.11
N VAL A 266 9.59 19.86 0.54
CA VAL A 266 9.67 20.11 -0.91
C VAL A 266 11.00 19.67 -1.48
N PHE A 267 11.02 19.29 -2.75
CA PHE A 267 12.23 19.11 -3.54
C PHE A 267 12.36 20.30 -4.49
N GLU A 268 13.42 21.08 -4.27
CA GLU A 268 13.79 22.24 -5.08
C GLU A 268 14.82 21.78 -6.12
N MET A 269 14.44 21.80 -7.38
CA MET A 269 15.30 21.41 -8.50
C MET A 269 16.22 22.57 -8.88
N ASP A 270 17.49 22.27 -9.18
CA ASP A 270 18.42 23.30 -9.68
C ASP A 270 18.08 23.68 -11.14
N ALA A 271 17.58 22.71 -11.93
CA ALA A 271 17.13 22.89 -13.31
C ALA A 271 15.90 22.04 -13.60
N VAL A 272 14.98 22.55 -14.43
CA VAL A 272 13.74 21.87 -14.85
C VAL A 272 13.67 21.82 -16.37
N PRO A 273 13.35 20.67 -16.98
CA PRO A 273 13.20 19.34 -16.35
C PRO A 273 14.56 18.70 -16.04
N GLY A 274 14.55 17.57 -15.34
CA GLY A 274 15.71 16.66 -15.35
C GLY A 274 15.89 16.10 -16.75
N VAL A 275 17.09 16.25 -17.32
CA VAL A 275 17.38 15.83 -18.70
C VAL A 275 17.85 14.37 -18.72
N VAL A 276 17.26 13.53 -19.57
CA VAL A 276 17.75 12.16 -19.80
C VAL A 276 19.17 12.21 -20.38
N GLY A 277 20.11 11.47 -19.78
CA GLY A 277 21.54 11.54 -20.07
C GLY A 277 22.28 12.65 -19.30
N GLY A 278 21.56 13.49 -18.55
CA GLY A 278 22.09 14.58 -17.74
C GLY A 278 21.99 14.32 -16.24
N MET A 279 22.28 15.35 -15.44
CA MET A 279 22.23 15.29 -13.98
C MET A 279 20.89 15.82 -13.45
N LEU A 280 20.22 15.05 -12.60
CA LEU A 280 19.15 15.54 -11.75
C LEU A 280 19.77 16.03 -10.44
N SER A 281 19.84 17.35 -10.27
CA SER A 281 20.34 17.97 -9.04
C SER A 281 19.32 18.89 -8.38
N GLY A 282 19.43 19.00 -7.07
CA GLY A 282 18.57 19.85 -6.27
C GLY A 282 18.74 19.60 -4.77
N ARG A 283 17.78 20.08 -3.99
CA ARG A 283 17.78 19.97 -2.53
C ARG A 283 16.40 19.57 -2.03
N VAL A 284 16.34 18.57 -1.16
CA VAL A 284 15.13 18.28 -0.39
C VAL A 284 15.12 19.17 0.85
N ARG A 285 14.19 20.13 0.89
CA ARG A 285 14.02 21.06 2.01
C ARG A 285 12.96 20.54 2.98
N ILE A 286 13.41 20.21 4.18
CA ILE A 286 12.57 19.85 5.33
C ILE A 286 12.41 21.11 6.19
N PRO A 287 11.20 21.65 6.40
CA PRO A 287 10.96 22.89 7.16
C PRO A 287 11.15 22.75 8.69
N THR A 288 12.02 21.84 9.13
CA THR A 288 12.42 21.68 10.52
C THR A 288 13.88 21.20 10.58
N VAL A 289 14.54 21.43 11.70
CA VAL A 289 15.90 20.94 11.94
C VAL A 289 15.84 19.47 12.34
N VAL A 290 16.42 18.62 11.52
CA VAL A 290 16.50 17.17 11.71
C VAL A 290 17.96 16.76 11.86
N LEU A 291 18.26 16.07 12.96
CA LEU A 291 19.57 15.47 13.22
C LEU A 291 19.41 13.94 13.18
N PRO A 292 19.72 13.29 12.06
CA PRO A 292 19.58 11.85 11.97
C PRO A 292 20.65 11.11 12.77
N GLU A 293 20.38 9.86 13.12
CA GLU A 293 21.37 8.97 13.76
C GLU A 293 22.37 8.42 12.74
N LYS A 294 21.88 8.18 11.51
CA LYS A 294 22.60 7.55 10.39
C LYS A 294 22.63 8.47 9.17
N ASP A 295 23.35 8.06 8.13
CA ASP A 295 23.37 8.76 6.85
C ASP A 295 21.96 8.81 6.24
N ALA A 296 21.64 9.90 5.55
CA ALA A 296 20.40 10.02 4.81
C ALA A 296 20.50 9.17 3.52
N VAL A 297 19.39 8.58 3.10
CA VAL A 297 19.35 7.75 1.90
C VAL A 297 18.40 8.41 0.90
N THR A 298 18.92 8.78 -0.26
CA THR A 298 18.14 9.26 -1.40
C THR A 298 18.10 8.18 -2.47
N VAL A 299 16.95 8.02 -3.12
CA VAL A 299 16.73 6.99 -4.12
C VAL A 299 15.99 7.60 -5.30
N LEU A 300 16.58 7.58 -6.48
CA LEU A 300 15.90 7.92 -7.73
C LEU A 300 15.43 6.62 -8.39
N GLU A 301 14.20 6.58 -8.89
CA GLU A 301 13.67 5.41 -9.58
C GLU A 301 12.81 5.78 -10.79
N CYS A 302 12.94 4.97 -11.82
CA CYS A 302 12.05 4.95 -12.98
C CYS A 302 11.05 3.80 -12.80
N VAL A 303 9.76 4.12 -12.82
CA VAL A 303 8.67 3.21 -12.48
C VAL A 303 7.69 3.15 -13.65
N ARG A 304 7.45 1.95 -14.17
CA ARG A 304 6.35 1.69 -15.10
C ARG A 304 5.12 1.34 -14.29
N ARG A 305 4.09 2.18 -14.37
CA ARG A 305 2.78 1.91 -13.79
C ARG A 305 1.85 1.38 -14.87
N VAL A 306 1.51 0.10 -14.78
CA VAL A 306 0.56 -0.55 -15.70
C VAL A 306 -0.76 -0.77 -14.97
N THR A 307 -1.85 -0.31 -15.57
CA THR A 307 -3.20 -0.60 -15.11
C THR A 307 -3.87 -1.55 -16.09
N THR A 308 -4.13 -2.78 -15.64
CA THR A 308 -4.75 -3.83 -16.45
C THR A 308 -6.17 -4.11 -15.99
N GLY A 309 -7.00 -4.64 -16.89
CA GLY A 309 -8.37 -5.05 -16.60
C GLY A 309 -9.40 -3.95 -16.85
N SER A 310 -10.68 -4.30 -16.66
CA SER A 310 -11.82 -3.42 -16.90
C SER A 310 -12.80 -3.47 -15.74
N GLY A 311 -13.44 -2.35 -15.44
CA GLY A 311 -14.45 -2.23 -14.38
C GLY A 311 -13.93 -2.63 -13.00
N LYS A 312 -14.62 -3.58 -12.35
CA LYS A 312 -14.34 -4.05 -10.98
C LYS A 312 -13.02 -4.83 -10.85
N ASN A 313 -12.44 -5.28 -11.97
CA ASN A 313 -11.19 -6.04 -12.00
C ASN A 313 -10.01 -5.19 -12.47
N ARG A 314 -10.13 -3.87 -12.40
CA ARG A 314 -9.01 -2.95 -12.70
C ARG A 314 -7.96 -3.08 -11.61
N HIS A 315 -6.75 -3.44 -12.01
CA HIS A 315 -5.61 -3.62 -11.12
C HIS A 315 -4.45 -2.76 -11.60
N THR A 316 -3.88 -1.95 -10.71
CA THR A 316 -2.71 -1.12 -10.99
C THR A 316 -1.48 -1.76 -10.36
N SER A 317 -0.47 -2.05 -11.18
CA SER A 317 0.83 -2.57 -10.75
C SER A 317 1.93 -1.54 -11.06
N GLU A 318 2.93 -1.46 -10.19
CA GLU A 318 4.14 -0.66 -10.40
C GLU A 318 5.35 -1.59 -10.54
N ASP A 319 5.99 -1.56 -11.71
CA ASP A 319 7.26 -2.23 -11.97
C ASP A 319 8.38 -1.21 -11.97
N ILE A 320 9.39 -1.40 -11.11
CA ILE A 320 10.55 -0.50 -11.07
C ILE A 320 11.51 -0.94 -12.17
N LEU A 321 11.64 -0.12 -13.21
CA LEU A 321 12.52 -0.36 -14.36
C LEU A 321 13.99 -0.10 -14.01
N TRP A 322 14.22 0.98 -13.26
CA TRP A 322 15.54 1.42 -12.86
C TRP A 322 15.50 2.08 -11.49
N GLN A 323 16.57 1.92 -10.73
CA GLN A 323 16.73 2.54 -9.42
C GLN A 323 18.21 2.91 -9.22
N GLU A 324 18.47 4.00 -8.50
CA GLU A 324 19.79 4.33 -7.99
C GLU A 324 19.67 4.87 -6.57
N GLU A 325 20.49 4.34 -5.67
CA GLU A 325 20.54 4.71 -4.26
C GLU A 325 21.82 5.49 -3.99
N SER A 326 21.70 6.64 -3.31
CA SER A 326 22.81 7.47 -2.88
C SER A 326 22.71 7.72 -1.38
N SER A 327 23.83 7.52 -0.68
CA SER A 327 23.94 7.78 0.75
C SER A 327 24.58 9.14 0.98
N VAL A 328 23.84 10.03 1.63
CA VAL A 328 24.28 11.38 1.97
C VAL A 328 24.79 11.38 3.42
N PRO A 329 26.09 11.60 3.64
CA PRO A 329 26.66 11.61 4.98
C PRO A 329 26.00 12.67 5.87
N ARG A 330 25.86 12.39 7.17
CA ARG A 330 25.28 13.35 8.13
C ARG A 330 25.92 14.75 8.08
N ARG A 331 27.24 14.81 7.88
CA ARG A 331 28.02 16.06 7.75
C ARG A 331 27.74 16.86 6.48
N ALA A 332 27.16 16.23 5.47
CA ALA A 332 26.81 16.87 4.20
C ALA A 332 25.38 17.47 4.23
N LEU A 333 24.62 17.24 5.30
CA LEU A 333 23.32 17.89 5.50
C LEU A 333 23.52 19.36 5.84
N VAL A 334 22.87 20.23 5.10
CA VAL A 334 22.95 21.68 5.33
C VAL A 334 21.78 22.10 6.21
N GLN A 335 22.06 22.88 7.25
CA GLN A 335 21.04 23.48 8.11
C GLN A 335 20.91 24.96 7.75
N GLU A 336 19.75 25.38 7.26
CA GLU A 336 19.52 26.75 6.78
C GLU A 336 18.15 27.24 7.23
N SER A 337 18.06 28.41 7.87
CA SER A 337 16.79 29.05 8.23
C SER A 337 15.80 28.13 8.97
N ARG A 338 16.30 27.36 9.96
CA ARG A 338 15.56 26.33 10.71
C ARG A 338 15.01 25.16 9.87
N ALA A 339 15.56 24.96 8.68
CA ALA A 339 15.26 23.84 7.79
C ALA A 339 16.51 22.96 7.60
N THR A 340 16.28 21.66 7.38
CA THR A 340 17.32 20.72 6.94
C THR A 340 17.24 20.51 5.44
N LEU A 341 18.36 20.67 4.76
CA LEU A 341 18.49 20.45 3.32
C LEU A 341 19.30 19.17 3.06
N ILE A 342 18.72 18.27 2.28
CA ILE A 342 19.41 17.08 1.79
C ILE A 342 19.84 17.35 0.34
N PRO A 343 21.16 17.43 0.04
CA PRO A 343 21.62 17.55 -1.33
C PRO A 343 21.29 16.29 -2.13
N VAL A 344 20.78 16.47 -3.34
CA VAL A 344 20.42 15.40 -4.28
C VAL A 344 21.18 15.60 -5.57
N ARG A 345 21.85 14.54 -6.03
CA ARG A 345 22.56 14.49 -7.31
C ARG A 345 22.53 13.07 -7.85
N PHE A 346 21.91 12.88 -9.01
CA PHE A 346 21.83 11.60 -9.71
C PHE A 346 22.10 11.81 -11.20
N LEU A 347 22.98 10.99 -11.78
CA LEU A 347 23.15 10.94 -13.22
C LEU A 347 22.02 10.08 -13.80
N ILE A 348 21.23 10.62 -14.72
CA ILE A 348 20.17 9.87 -15.40
C ILE A 348 20.79 9.20 -16.62
N PRO A 349 20.83 7.87 -16.70
CA PRO A 349 21.45 7.21 -17.84
C PRO A 349 20.68 7.45 -19.15
N PRO A 350 21.37 7.59 -20.30
CA PRO A 350 20.75 7.96 -21.57
C PRO A 350 19.85 6.88 -22.17
N GLU A 351 19.98 5.62 -21.75
CA GLU A 351 19.16 4.48 -22.18
C GLU A 351 17.81 4.40 -21.49
N GLN A 352 17.64 5.11 -20.35
CA GLN A 352 16.40 5.07 -19.60
C GLN A 352 15.29 5.89 -20.30
N PRO A 353 14.03 5.47 -20.17
CA PRO A 353 12.94 6.16 -20.82
C PRO A 353 12.60 7.49 -20.12
N PRO A 354 12.13 8.51 -20.86
CA PRO A 354 11.60 9.73 -20.27
C PRO A 354 10.27 9.46 -19.55
N THR A 355 9.80 10.45 -18.81
CA THR A 355 8.45 10.46 -18.24
C THR A 355 7.43 10.45 -19.36
N ASP A 356 6.47 9.52 -19.27
CA ASP A 356 5.38 9.38 -20.24
C ASP A 356 4.06 9.15 -19.48
N GLU A 357 3.10 10.04 -19.69
CA GLU A 357 1.76 9.98 -19.12
C GLU A 357 0.68 10.11 -20.23
N GLU A 358 1.02 9.83 -21.48
CA GLU A 358 0.07 9.90 -22.60
C GLU A 358 -0.97 8.78 -22.51
N ASP A 359 -0.53 7.56 -22.23
CA ASP A 359 -1.41 6.41 -21.99
C ASP A 359 -1.77 6.33 -20.49
N PRO A 360 -3.06 6.50 -20.11
CA PRO A 360 -3.50 6.38 -18.72
C PRO A 360 -3.31 4.98 -18.11
N ASP A 361 -3.25 3.94 -18.94
CA ASP A 361 -3.15 2.55 -18.51
C ASP A 361 -1.70 2.03 -18.54
N ASN A 362 -0.75 2.76 -19.13
CA ASN A 362 0.68 2.44 -19.11
C ASN A 362 1.53 3.71 -19.02
N GLN A 363 1.95 4.06 -17.81
CA GLN A 363 2.67 5.30 -17.53
C GLN A 363 4.12 5.01 -17.13
N LEU A 364 5.04 5.87 -17.54
CA LEU A 364 6.43 5.88 -17.12
C LEU A 364 6.67 7.09 -16.22
N LEU A 365 6.96 6.84 -14.94
CA LEU A 365 7.03 7.86 -13.91
C LEU A 365 8.42 7.83 -13.26
N TRP A 366 9.00 9.01 -13.05
CA TRP A 366 10.21 9.15 -12.25
C TRP A 366 9.88 9.61 -10.84
N ARG A 367 10.47 8.95 -9.84
CA ARG A 367 10.20 9.21 -8.43
C ARG A 367 11.50 9.34 -7.65
N LEU A 368 11.65 10.44 -6.94
CA LEU A 368 12.71 10.66 -5.98
C LEU A 368 12.16 10.34 -4.58
N ARG A 369 12.87 9.49 -3.82
CA ARG A 369 12.56 9.23 -2.42
C ARG A 369 13.73 9.67 -1.55
N ALA A 370 13.41 10.26 -0.40
CA ALA A 370 14.40 10.59 0.62
C ALA A 370 13.96 9.94 1.95
N ARG A 371 14.89 9.25 2.61
CA ARG A 371 14.68 8.55 3.88
C ARG A 371 15.76 8.92 4.87
N MET A 372 15.37 9.04 6.13
CA MET A 372 16.29 9.31 7.23
C MET A 372 15.80 8.62 8.50
N ALA A 373 16.68 7.85 9.13
CA ALA A 373 16.42 7.27 10.43
C ALA A 373 16.63 8.34 11.51
N VAL A 374 15.58 8.66 12.27
CA VAL A 374 15.59 9.74 13.27
C VAL A 374 14.88 9.26 14.53
N PRO A 375 15.31 9.68 15.74
CA PRO A 375 14.64 9.26 16.96
C PRO A 375 13.15 9.61 16.94
N GLY A 376 12.30 8.62 17.22
CA GLY A 376 10.84 8.74 17.20
C GLY A 376 10.22 8.31 15.87
N VAL A 377 9.86 9.28 15.01
CA VAL A 377 9.16 9.04 13.74
C VAL A 377 10.15 9.23 12.60
N ASP A 378 10.43 8.17 11.83
CA ASP A 378 11.36 8.25 10.70
C ASP A 378 10.89 9.24 9.61
N PHE A 379 11.85 9.88 8.97
CA PHE A 379 11.58 10.74 7.82
C PHE A 379 11.51 9.90 6.55
N SER A 380 10.43 10.06 5.78
CA SER A 380 10.25 9.42 4.48
C SER A 380 9.40 10.31 3.59
N ALA A 381 9.99 10.80 2.51
CA ALA A 381 9.33 11.64 1.52
C ALA A 381 9.50 11.04 0.12
N ALA A 382 8.49 11.25 -0.74
CA ALA A 382 8.52 10.83 -2.13
C ALA A 382 7.95 11.95 -3.01
N PHE A 383 8.66 12.22 -4.10
CA PHE A 383 8.42 13.31 -5.05
C PHE A 383 8.35 12.71 -6.45
N GLN A 384 7.33 13.06 -7.24
CA GLN A 384 7.29 12.70 -8.65
C GLN A 384 8.02 13.78 -9.45
N VAL A 385 9.18 13.43 -10.02
CA VAL A 385 10.10 14.40 -10.64
C VAL A 385 9.93 14.40 -12.17
N PRO A 386 9.97 15.57 -12.83
CA PRO A 386 9.88 15.66 -14.29
C PRO A 386 11.22 15.29 -14.91
N VAL A 387 11.31 14.12 -15.53
CA VAL A 387 12.48 13.69 -16.31
C VAL A 387 12.07 13.54 -17.77
N PHE A 388 12.66 14.33 -18.67
CA PHE A 388 12.28 14.38 -20.08
C PHE A 388 13.50 14.41 -20.99
N ARG A 389 13.31 14.04 -22.26
CA ARG A 389 14.31 14.30 -23.30
C ARG A 389 14.20 15.76 -23.75
N THR A 390 15.32 16.45 -23.83
CA THR A 390 15.41 17.82 -24.34
C THR A 390 16.47 17.88 -25.45
N ALA A 391 16.72 19.07 -26.02
CA ALA A 391 17.78 19.26 -27.00
C ALA A 391 19.18 18.90 -26.45
N ASP A 392 19.37 18.96 -25.13
CA ASP A 392 20.63 18.62 -24.45
C ASP A 392 20.78 17.12 -24.17
N SER A 393 19.75 16.31 -24.48
CA SER A 393 19.85 14.86 -24.33
C SER A 393 20.77 14.25 -25.40
N PRO A 394 21.66 13.31 -25.02
CA PRO A 394 22.43 12.55 -25.99
C PRO A 394 21.50 11.82 -26.97
N ALA A 395 21.89 11.76 -28.25
CA ALA A 395 21.17 10.98 -29.23
C ALA A 395 21.08 9.50 -28.78
N PRO A 396 19.93 8.83 -28.95
CA PRO A 396 19.80 7.41 -28.62
C PRO A 396 20.91 6.59 -29.31
N GLY A 397 21.78 5.94 -28.53
CA GLY A 397 22.89 5.12 -29.02
C GLY A 397 24.27 5.79 -29.12
N ALA A 398 24.40 7.10 -28.86
CA ALA A 398 25.69 7.80 -29.00
C ALA A 398 26.75 7.44 -27.92
N ALA A 399 26.36 6.79 -26.83
CA ALA A 399 27.28 6.38 -25.76
C ALA A 399 28.14 5.16 -26.12
N ALA A 400 27.96 4.53 -27.29
CA ALA A 400 28.68 3.33 -27.70
C ALA A 400 30.02 3.57 -28.44
N ALA A 401 30.48 4.82 -28.57
CA ALA A 401 31.61 5.17 -29.43
C ALA A 401 32.77 5.89 -28.71
N ALA A 402 33.09 5.50 -27.48
CA ALA A 402 34.33 5.93 -26.83
C ALA A 402 35.04 4.77 -26.12
N ASP A 403 36.24 4.49 -26.62
CA ASP A 403 37.35 3.73 -26.06
C ASP A 403 37.53 2.28 -26.54
N ASP A 404 38.31 2.17 -27.63
CA ASP A 404 38.84 0.94 -28.22
C ASP A 404 40.11 0.56 -27.44
N GLY A 405 39.92 -0.11 -26.32
CA GLY A 405 40.99 -0.60 -25.45
C GLY A 405 40.47 -1.79 -24.66
N THR A 406 41.10 -2.94 -24.82
CA THR A 406 40.62 -4.26 -24.37
C THR A 406 40.33 -4.29 -22.86
N VAL A 407 39.07 -4.05 -22.47
CA VAL A 407 38.57 -4.21 -21.11
C VAL A 407 37.30 -5.05 -21.19
N VAL A 408 37.32 -6.23 -20.58
CA VAL A 408 36.14 -7.10 -20.44
C VAL A 408 35.13 -6.37 -19.57
N MET A 409 34.02 -5.92 -20.18
CA MET A 409 32.95 -5.14 -19.55
C MET A 409 31.76 -6.02 -19.14
N ALA A 410 31.13 -5.71 -18.01
CA ALA A 410 29.84 -6.25 -17.61
C ALA A 410 28.73 -5.73 -18.55
N LEU A 411 27.98 -6.66 -19.15
CA LEU A 411 26.92 -6.39 -20.14
C LEU A 411 25.54 -6.56 -19.48
N ASP A 412 24.58 -5.71 -19.85
CA ASP A 412 23.16 -5.88 -19.48
C ASP A 412 22.42 -6.87 -20.40
N GLU A 413 21.12 -7.12 -20.14
CA GLU A 413 20.31 -8.09 -20.89
C GLU A 413 20.10 -7.76 -22.38
N ALA A 414 20.43 -6.54 -22.81
CA ALA A 414 20.39 -6.13 -24.22
C ALA A 414 21.78 -6.17 -24.89
N GLY A 415 22.82 -6.59 -24.16
CA GLY A 415 24.20 -6.61 -24.65
C GLY A 415 24.89 -5.25 -24.60
N ASN A 416 24.37 -4.30 -23.81
CA ASN A 416 24.99 -2.98 -23.66
C ASN A 416 25.97 -2.98 -22.49
N ALA A 417 27.07 -2.24 -22.67
CA ALA A 417 28.05 -1.96 -21.64
C ALA A 417 27.44 -1.13 -20.50
N ILE A 418 27.57 -1.57 -19.25
CA ILE A 418 27.27 -0.75 -18.07
C ILE A 418 28.43 0.27 -17.93
N PRO A 419 28.19 1.59 -18.04
CA PRO A 419 29.26 2.57 -17.84
C PRO A 419 29.64 2.58 -16.35
N ASP A 420 30.91 2.28 -16.04
CA ASP A 420 31.46 2.42 -14.69
C ASP A 420 32.11 3.82 -14.57
N PRO A 421 31.55 4.77 -13.80
CA PRO A 421 32.19 6.04 -13.55
C PRO A 421 33.31 5.86 -12.52
N ALA A 422 34.51 5.58 -13.01
CA ALA A 422 35.76 5.45 -12.24
C ALA A 422 35.77 4.32 -11.19
N ALA A 423 36.78 3.44 -11.27
CA ALA A 423 36.99 2.33 -10.34
C ALA A 423 36.73 2.77 -8.88
N PRO A 424 35.66 2.29 -8.22
CA PRO A 424 35.30 2.76 -6.90
C PRO A 424 36.38 2.38 -5.88
N ASP A 425 36.71 3.35 -5.02
CA ASP A 425 37.65 3.18 -3.90
C ASP A 425 37.40 1.84 -3.17
N PRO A 426 38.41 0.94 -3.08
CA PRO A 426 38.26 -0.38 -2.47
C PRO A 426 37.75 -0.32 -1.02
N ALA A 427 38.00 0.78 -0.30
CA ALA A 427 37.46 0.99 1.04
C ALA A 427 35.93 1.20 1.03
N LYS A 428 35.40 1.92 0.04
CA LYS A 428 33.95 2.12 -0.14
C LYS A 428 33.27 0.83 -0.60
N THR A 429 33.91 0.09 -1.50
CA THR A 429 33.42 -1.21 -1.97
C THR A 429 33.32 -2.22 -0.82
N GLY A 430 34.33 -2.27 0.06
CA GLY A 430 34.32 -3.09 1.26
C GLY A 430 33.21 -2.72 2.26
N GLU A 431 32.98 -1.43 2.49
CA GLU A 431 31.90 -0.95 3.36
C GLU A 431 30.50 -1.28 2.80
N THR A 432 30.28 -1.12 1.50
CA THR A 432 29.01 -1.50 0.83
C THR A 432 28.73 -2.99 0.97
N LEU A 433 29.75 -3.85 0.77
CA LEU A 433 29.63 -5.29 0.97
C LEU A 433 29.29 -5.63 2.43
N ARG A 434 29.94 -4.99 3.40
CA ARG A 434 29.69 -5.21 4.82
C ARG A 434 28.28 -4.81 5.23
N ARG A 435 27.79 -3.65 4.75
CA ARG A 435 26.40 -3.19 4.97
C ARG A 435 25.37 -4.14 4.36
N ALA A 436 25.71 -4.77 3.23
CA ALA A 436 24.90 -5.81 2.61
C ALA A 436 24.99 -7.17 3.32
N GLY A 437 25.75 -7.27 4.41
CA GLY A 437 25.99 -8.50 5.14
C GLY A 437 26.83 -9.51 4.37
N VAL A 438 27.67 -9.06 3.43
CA VAL A 438 28.63 -9.89 2.68
C VAL A 438 30.02 -9.67 3.31
N LEU A 439 30.67 -10.76 3.71
CA LEU A 439 31.99 -10.71 4.34
C LEU A 439 33.05 -11.09 3.32
N THR A 440 34.07 -10.24 3.16
CA THR A 440 35.31 -10.57 2.46
C THR A 440 36.25 -11.29 3.42
N VAL A 441 36.59 -12.54 3.13
CA VAL A 441 37.45 -13.39 3.97
C VAL A 441 38.60 -13.93 3.09
N PRO A 442 39.85 -14.00 3.59
CA PRO A 442 40.91 -14.65 2.84
C PRO A 442 40.59 -16.13 2.60
N ALA A 443 40.82 -16.61 1.38
CA ALA A 443 40.57 -18.01 1.04
C ALA A 443 41.69 -18.92 1.59
N PRO A 444 41.38 -20.14 2.09
CA PRO A 444 42.37 -21.03 2.72
C PRO A 444 43.55 -21.46 1.82
N GLY A 445 43.42 -21.30 0.50
CA GLY A 445 44.46 -21.65 -0.49
C GLY A 445 45.17 -20.46 -1.14
N GLY A 446 45.00 -19.24 -0.60
CA GLY A 446 45.43 -18.00 -1.24
C GLY A 446 44.40 -17.52 -2.28
N GLY A 447 43.86 -16.33 -2.07
CA GLY A 447 42.73 -15.81 -2.84
C GLY A 447 41.71 -15.07 -1.97
N MET A 448 40.60 -14.68 -2.57
CA MET A 448 39.52 -13.92 -1.93
C MET A 448 38.24 -14.76 -1.86
N ALA A 449 37.58 -14.79 -0.69
CA ALA A 449 36.29 -15.44 -0.51
C ALA A 449 35.22 -14.43 -0.09
N LEU A 450 34.10 -14.40 -0.81
CA LEU A 450 32.87 -13.72 -0.41
C LEU A 450 31.98 -14.71 0.34
N ALA A 451 31.80 -14.49 1.64
CA ALA A 451 30.91 -15.26 2.49
C ALA A 451 29.57 -14.53 2.66
N PHE A 452 28.49 -15.25 2.38
CA PHE A 452 27.11 -14.84 2.56
C PHE A 452 26.55 -15.63 3.76
N PRO A 453 26.60 -15.06 4.98
CA PRO A 453 26.23 -15.75 6.21
C PRO A 453 24.72 -15.99 6.32
N MET A 454 24.37 -16.91 7.23
CA MET A 454 22.97 -17.20 7.60
C MET A 454 22.28 -15.93 8.13
N PHE A 455 20.95 -15.86 7.97
CA PHE A 455 20.12 -14.78 8.48
C PHE A 455 20.53 -13.36 8.01
N ARG A 456 21.07 -13.24 6.79
CA ARG A 456 21.52 -11.96 6.20
C ARG A 456 20.39 -10.92 6.07
N GLN A 457 19.12 -11.35 6.01
CA GLN A 457 17.96 -10.47 5.80
C GLN A 457 16.89 -10.67 6.89
N PRO A 458 17.08 -10.09 8.09
CA PRO A 458 16.21 -10.33 9.25
C PRO A 458 14.75 -9.90 8.98
N GLY A 459 14.54 -8.82 8.23
CA GLY A 459 13.20 -8.33 7.90
C GLY A 459 12.40 -9.28 7.00
N MET A 460 13.03 -9.83 5.95
CA MET A 460 12.37 -10.82 5.08
C MET A 460 12.12 -12.13 5.82
N ALA A 461 13.06 -12.56 6.66
CA ALA A 461 12.93 -13.77 7.46
C ALA A 461 11.76 -13.66 8.47
N LEU A 462 11.63 -12.53 9.17
CA LEU A 462 10.50 -12.27 10.07
C LEU A 462 9.17 -12.21 9.31
N GLY A 463 9.11 -11.50 8.19
CA GLY A 463 7.91 -11.41 7.36
C GLY A 463 7.45 -12.78 6.84
N SER A 464 8.39 -13.61 6.37
CA SER A 464 8.12 -14.97 5.93
C SER A 464 7.57 -15.85 7.05
N LEU A 465 8.10 -15.71 8.27
CA LEU A 465 7.63 -16.45 9.44
C LEU A 465 6.18 -16.08 9.80
N VAL A 466 5.86 -14.79 9.87
CA VAL A 466 4.50 -14.31 10.17
C VAL A 466 3.51 -14.80 9.12
N PHE A 467 3.87 -14.66 7.84
CA PHE A 467 3.01 -15.10 6.74
C PHE A 467 2.77 -16.62 6.77
N THR A 468 3.84 -17.40 6.98
CA THR A 468 3.75 -18.87 7.12
C THR A 468 2.89 -19.26 8.32
N GLY A 469 3.00 -18.53 9.44
CA GLY A 469 2.16 -18.74 10.62
C GLY A 469 0.68 -18.45 10.37
N ILE A 470 0.36 -17.32 9.73
CA ILE A 470 -1.02 -16.99 9.34
C ILE A 470 -1.58 -18.06 8.40
N TRP A 471 -0.81 -18.46 7.38
CA TRP A 471 -1.22 -19.48 6.43
C TRP A 471 -1.42 -20.85 7.10
N GLY A 472 -0.54 -21.22 8.04
CA GLY A 472 -0.71 -22.41 8.88
C GLY A 472 -1.98 -22.35 9.71
N GLY A 473 -2.33 -21.18 10.25
CA GLY A 473 -3.59 -20.93 10.95
C GLY A 473 -4.81 -21.14 10.03
N VAL A 474 -4.76 -20.68 8.78
CA VAL A 474 -5.82 -20.92 7.79
C VAL A 474 -5.98 -22.41 7.51
N VAL A 475 -4.88 -23.15 7.31
CA VAL A 475 -4.93 -24.61 7.11
C VAL A 475 -5.54 -25.31 8.33
N ALA A 476 -5.14 -24.93 9.55
CA ALA A 476 -5.69 -25.49 10.77
C ALA A 476 -7.20 -25.18 10.93
N LEU A 477 -7.64 -23.98 10.55
CA LEU A 477 -9.04 -23.59 10.55
C LEU A 477 -9.86 -24.41 9.55
N LEU A 478 -9.33 -24.68 8.35
CA LEU A 478 -9.99 -25.53 7.36
C LEU A 478 -10.22 -26.96 7.88
N PHE A 479 -9.25 -27.51 8.61
CA PHE A 479 -9.45 -28.79 9.29
C PHE A 479 -10.51 -28.70 10.39
N LYS A 480 -10.51 -27.62 11.20
CA LYS A 480 -11.48 -27.43 12.29
C LYS A 480 -12.92 -27.25 11.79
N LEU A 481 -13.09 -26.59 10.64
CA LEU A 481 -14.39 -26.37 9.99
C LEU A 481 -14.85 -27.55 9.13
N HIS A 482 -14.13 -28.68 9.14
CA HIS A 482 -14.44 -29.89 8.37
C HIS A 482 -14.59 -29.60 6.87
N ALA A 483 -13.73 -28.73 6.33
CA ALA A 483 -13.71 -28.44 4.89
C ALA A 483 -13.36 -29.70 4.07
N PRO A 484 -13.82 -29.82 2.81
CA PRO A 484 -13.52 -30.96 1.96
C PRO A 484 -12.00 -31.20 1.83
N PHE A 485 -11.56 -32.47 1.92
CA PHE A 485 -10.15 -32.88 2.04
C PHE A 485 -9.20 -32.29 0.99
N LEU A 486 -9.68 -32.01 -0.22
CA LEU A 486 -8.89 -31.40 -1.28
C LEU A 486 -8.29 -30.05 -0.86
N PHE A 487 -9.04 -29.21 -0.14
CA PHE A 487 -8.59 -27.87 0.24
C PHE A 487 -7.45 -27.91 1.27
N PRO A 488 -7.55 -28.62 2.41
CA PRO A 488 -6.42 -28.75 3.33
C PRO A 488 -5.20 -29.43 2.70
N ALA A 489 -5.39 -30.41 1.79
CA ALA A 489 -4.26 -31.08 1.13
C ALA A 489 -3.46 -30.12 0.23
N VAL A 490 -4.14 -29.37 -0.63
CA VAL A 490 -3.49 -28.40 -1.54
C VAL A 490 -2.85 -27.24 -0.75
N PHE A 491 -3.57 -26.67 0.22
CA PHE A 491 -3.05 -25.57 1.02
C PHE A 491 -1.92 -26.02 1.96
N GLY A 492 -1.95 -27.27 2.43
CA GLY A 492 -0.88 -27.90 3.19
C GLY A 492 0.40 -28.14 2.38
N LEU A 493 0.29 -28.57 1.12
CA LEU A 493 1.45 -28.66 0.22
C LEU A 493 2.09 -27.27 0.00
N PHE A 494 1.27 -26.25 -0.18
CA PHE A 494 1.76 -24.87 -0.28
C PHE A 494 2.43 -24.39 1.02
N LEU A 495 1.88 -24.76 2.19
CA LEU A 495 2.50 -24.48 3.48
C LEU A 495 3.91 -25.10 3.61
N LEU A 496 4.11 -26.33 3.11
CA LEU A 496 5.44 -26.97 3.11
C LEU A 496 6.47 -26.17 2.29
N ILE A 497 6.06 -25.62 1.14
CA ILE A 497 6.91 -24.75 0.31
C ILE A 497 7.27 -23.47 1.08
N LEU A 498 6.29 -22.84 1.75
CA LEU A 498 6.51 -21.64 2.57
C LEU A 498 7.45 -21.90 3.76
N VAL A 499 7.30 -23.05 4.42
CA VAL A 499 8.21 -23.48 5.49
C VAL A 499 9.62 -23.66 4.95
N TRP A 500 9.80 -24.34 3.81
CA TRP A 500 11.11 -24.52 3.20
C TRP A 500 11.77 -23.20 2.81
N ALA A 501 11.02 -22.29 2.17
CA ALA A 501 11.51 -20.96 1.81
C ALA A 501 11.90 -20.14 3.06
N SER A 502 11.12 -20.25 4.15
CA SER A 502 11.46 -19.65 5.44
C SER A 502 12.77 -20.24 5.98
N LEU A 503 12.93 -21.55 5.99
CA LEU A 503 14.16 -22.21 6.44
C LEU A 503 15.39 -21.75 5.63
N ASP A 504 15.28 -21.57 4.31
CA ASP A 504 16.38 -21.04 3.49
C ASP A 504 16.73 -19.58 3.85
N LEU A 505 15.75 -18.75 4.21
CA LEU A 505 16.01 -17.37 4.67
C LEU A 505 16.75 -17.32 6.01
N TYR A 506 16.44 -18.24 6.93
CA TYR A 506 17.08 -18.30 8.25
C TYR A 506 18.45 -18.99 8.19
N PHE A 507 18.56 -20.10 7.47
CA PHE A 507 19.71 -21.02 7.55
C PHE A 507 20.48 -21.18 6.23
N GLY A 508 20.06 -20.54 5.14
CA GLY A 508 20.80 -20.55 3.88
C GLY A 508 22.12 -19.81 4.01
N SER A 509 23.21 -20.44 3.56
CA SER A 509 24.52 -19.79 3.45
C SER A 509 25.16 -20.07 2.10
N SER A 510 25.85 -19.08 1.54
CA SER A 510 26.63 -19.21 0.31
C SER A 510 28.07 -18.75 0.56
N ARG A 511 29.03 -19.39 -0.08
CA ARG A 511 30.43 -19.00 -0.10
C ARG A 511 30.97 -19.09 -1.51
N VAL A 512 31.63 -18.03 -1.94
CA VAL A 512 32.21 -17.91 -3.27
C VAL A 512 33.69 -17.63 -3.06
N GLU A 513 34.53 -18.55 -3.51
CA GLU A 513 35.99 -18.47 -3.37
C GLU A 513 36.61 -18.28 -4.75
N VAL A 514 37.53 -17.32 -4.86
CA VAL A 514 38.33 -17.08 -6.06
C VAL A 514 39.79 -17.29 -5.69
N ASN A 515 40.38 -18.36 -6.21
CA ASN A 515 41.79 -18.74 -6.02
C ASN A 515 42.48 -18.86 -7.39
N ARG A 516 43.80 -19.12 -7.42
CA ARG A 516 44.56 -19.36 -8.66
C ARG A 516 44.05 -20.54 -9.50
N ASP A 517 43.39 -21.52 -8.88
CA ASP A 517 42.80 -22.68 -9.55
C ASP A 517 41.43 -22.39 -10.22
N GLY A 518 40.85 -21.21 -10.00
CA GLY A 518 39.53 -20.81 -10.52
C GLY A 518 38.51 -20.42 -9.44
N LEU A 519 37.25 -20.28 -9.87
CA LEU A 519 36.13 -19.85 -9.04
C LEU A 519 35.36 -21.06 -8.49
N ARG A 520 35.19 -21.11 -7.15
CA ARG A 520 34.41 -22.13 -6.45
C ARG A 520 33.19 -21.48 -5.79
N ALA A 521 32.00 -21.94 -6.13
CA ALA A 521 30.76 -21.49 -5.51
C ALA A 521 30.10 -22.65 -4.77
N ARG A 522 29.77 -22.45 -3.49
CA ARG A 522 29.06 -23.42 -2.65
C ARG A 522 27.92 -22.71 -1.94
N GLY A 523 26.69 -23.19 -2.12
CA GLY A 523 25.53 -22.58 -1.46
C GLY A 523 24.41 -23.58 -1.21
N GLY A 524 23.66 -23.40 -0.12
CA GLY A 524 22.52 -24.22 0.27
C GLY A 524 22.13 -24.03 1.74
N LEU A 525 21.12 -24.77 2.22
CA LEU A 525 20.76 -24.82 3.64
C LEU A 525 21.98 -25.27 4.45
N PHE A 526 22.37 -24.50 5.47
CA PHE A 526 23.58 -24.70 6.28
C PHE A 526 24.90 -24.79 5.49
N GLY A 527 24.92 -24.35 4.22
CA GLY A 527 26.12 -24.42 3.37
C GLY A 527 26.46 -25.84 2.91
N LEU A 528 25.54 -26.80 3.04
CA LEU A 528 25.73 -28.20 2.63
C LEU A 528 25.44 -28.46 1.14
N GLY A 529 25.17 -27.42 0.34
CA GLY A 529 24.85 -27.60 -1.06
C GLY A 529 26.06 -27.97 -1.93
N ARG A 530 25.76 -28.38 -3.17
CA ARG A 530 26.73 -28.89 -4.14
C ARG A 530 27.77 -27.83 -4.50
N GLU A 531 29.04 -28.15 -4.33
CA GLU A 531 30.16 -27.32 -4.77
C GLU A 531 30.22 -27.28 -6.30
N ARG A 532 30.32 -26.08 -6.89
CA ARG A 532 30.47 -25.86 -8.32
C ARG A 532 31.80 -25.16 -8.58
N ARG A 533 32.62 -25.72 -9.47
CA ARG A 533 33.93 -25.16 -9.86
C ARG A 533 33.90 -24.67 -11.30
N VAL A 534 34.57 -23.56 -11.56
CA VAL A 534 34.69 -22.94 -12.89
C VAL A 534 36.13 -22.47 -13.08
N ALA A 535 36.79 -22.94 -14.14
CA ALA A 535 38.10 -22.45 -14.52
C ALA A 535 38.01 -21.04 -15.11
N PHE A 536 39.05 -20.21 -14.96
CA PHE A 536 39.05 -18.84 -15.49
C PHE A 536 38.88 -18.78 -17.01
N SER A 537 39.41 -19.77 -17.74
CA SER A 537 39.24 -19.92 -19.20
C SER A 537 37.79 -20.08 -19.64
N ASP A 538 36.92 -20.55 -18.74
CA ASP A 538 35.52 -20.82 -19.05
C ASP A 538 34.61 -19.64 -18.71
N ILE A 539 35.12 -18.58 -18.07
CA ILE A 539 34.35 -17.42 -17.64
C ILE A 539 34.24 -16.42 -18.80
N ALA A 540 33.04 -16.27 -19.33
CA ALA A 540 32.74 -15.27 -20.37
C ALA A 540 32.42 -13.89 -19.77
N GLY A 541 31.95 -13.83 -18.52
CA GLY A 541 31.62 -12.58 -17.84
C GLY A 541 30.83 -12.76 -16.55
N LEU A 542 30.57 -11.65 -15.86
CA LEU A 542 29.72 -11.56 -14.67
C LEU A 542 28.49 -10.72 -15.01
N ASP A 543 27.32 -11.18 -14.56
CA ASP A 543 26.04 -10.56 -14.86
C ASP A 543 25.21 -10.39 -13.57
N ALA A 544 24.65 -9.20 -13.37
CA ALA A 544 23.79 -8.86 -12.24
C ALA A 544 22.33 -8.70 -12.70
N ARG A 545 21.51 -9.73 -12.48
CA ARG A 545 20.12 -9.76 -12.95
C ARG A 545 19.13 -9.40 -11.87
N LYS A 546 18.14 -8.58 -12.22
CA LYS A 546 16.92 -8.38 -11.41
C LYS A 546 16.22 -9.74 -11.28
N THR A 547 15.98 -10.16 -10.04
CA THR A 547 15.31 -11.45 -9.74
C THR A 547 13.95 -11.25 -9.09
N MET A 548 13.84 -10.25 -8.23
CA MET A 548 12.62 -10.02 -7.48
C MET A 548 12.45 -8.54 -7.16
N GLN A 549 11.20 -8.09 -7.08
CA GLN A 549 10.82 -6.81 -6.49
C GLN A 549 9.93 -7.10 -5.29
N ALA A 550 10.25 -6.53 -4.11
CA ALA A 550 9.38 -6.59 -2.95
C ALA A 550 9.00 -5.16 -2.53
N GLY A 551 7.75 -4.80 -2.79
CA GLY A 551 7.26 -3.43 -2.65
C GLY A 551 8.13 -2.46 -3.45
N ASN A 552 8.89 -1.65 -2.72
CA ASN A 552 9.62 -0.49 -3.22
C ASN A 552 11.13 -0.75 -3.41
N THR A 553 11.57 -2.01 -3.29
CA THR A 553 12.98 -2.43 -3.31
C THR A 553 13.22 -3.47 -4.38
N LEU A 554 14.27 -3.28 -5.18
CA LEU A 554 14.73 -4.24 -6.19
C LEU A 554 15.81 -5.18 -5.62
N TYR A 555 15.69 -6.47 -5.94
CA TYR A 555 16.65 -7.50 -5.58
C TYR A 555 17.29 -8.11 -6.83
N TYR A 556 18.61 -8.18 -6.79
CA TYR A 556 19.48 -8.67 -7.84
C TYR A 556 20.16 -9.98 -7.42
N SER A 557 20.46 -10.80 -8.41
CA SER A 557 21.35 -11.96 -8.29
C SER A 557 22.54 -11.78 -9.19
N VAL A 558 23.72 -12.17 -8.72
CA VAL A 558 24.95 -12.16 -9.50
C VAL A 558 25.21 -13.58 -9.99
N ALA A 559 25.40 -13.73 -11.29
CA ALA A 559 25.72 -14.99 -11.95
C ALA A 559 27.00 -14.87 -12.77
N VAL A 560 27.77 -15.95 -12.80
CA VAL A 560 28.92 -16.12 -13.70
C VAL A 560 28.42 -16.76 -14.99
N LEU A 561 28.70 -16.10 -16.12
CA LEU A 561 28.41 -16.58 -17.47
C LEU A 561 29.59 -17.42 -17.98
N LYS A 562 29.31 -18.57 -18.58
CA LYS A 562 30.32 -19.44 -19.20
C LYS A 562 30.39 -19.25 -20.72
N HIS A 563 31.56 -19.47 -21.32
CA HIS A 563 31.78 -19.42 -22.79
C HIS A 563 30.92 -20.41 -23.61
N GLY A 564 30.22 -21.35 -22.97
CA GLY A 564 29.25 -22.27 -23.60
C GLY A 564 27.77 -22.01 -23.26
N GLY A 565 27.41 -20.82 -22.78
CA GLY A 565 26.01 -20.42 -22.51
C GLY A 565 25.44 -20.86 -21.15
N GLY A 566 26.19 -21.63 -20.36
CA GLY A 566 25.79 -22.01 -19.00
C GLY A 566 25.96 -20.86 -17.98
N LYS A 567 25.06 -20.79 -16.99
CA LYS A 567 25.10 -19.77 -15.91
C LYS A 567 25.22 -20.43 -14.54
N ILE A 568 26.05 -19.86 -13.66
CA ILE A 568 26.15 -20.28 -12.26
C ILE A 568 25.77 -19.10 -11.38
N HIS A 569 24.74 -19.27 -10.56
CA HIS A 569 24.36 -18.27 -9.56
C HIS A 569 25.36 -18.28 -8.41
N VAL A 570 25.92 -17.10 -8.15
CA VAL A 570 27.02 -16.89 -7.20
C VAL A 570 26.50 -16.17 -5.95
N ALA A 571 25.62 -15.19 -6.16
CA ALA A 571 24.93 -14.50 -5.08
C ALA A 571 23.49 -14.19 -5.48
N SER A 572 22.58 -14.17 -4.51
CA SER A 572 21.17 -13.83 -4.72
C SER A 572 20.69 -12.83 -3.68
N ARG A 573 19.51 -12.23 -3.87
CA ARG A 573 18.86 -11.33 -2.88
C ARG A 573 19.75 -10.13 -2.48
N LEU A 574 20.48 -9.54 -3.42
CA LEU A 574 21.31 -8.36 -3.19
C LEU A 574 20.56 -7.09 -3.62
N ARG A 575 20.82 -5.94 -2.97
CA ARG A 575 20.45 -4.64 -3.54
C ARG A 575 21.40 -4.28 -4.69
N GLN A 576 21.04 -3.29 -5.50
CA GLN A 576 21.79 -2.95 -6.72
C GLN A 576 23.23 -2.49 -6.45
N ASP A 577 23.43 -1.64 -5.45
CA ASP A 577 24.73 -1.20 -4.95
C ASP A 577 25.60 -2.38 -4.50
N ALA A 578 25.02 -3.30 -3.73
CA ALA A 578 25.68 -4.50 -3.25
C ALA A 578 25.98 -5.49 -4.38
N ALA A 579 25.08 -5.63 -5.36
CA ALA A 579 25.28 -6.47 -6.54
C ALA A 579 26.44 -5.95 -7.40
N ARG A 580 26.49 -4.63 -7.65
CA ARG A 580 27.61 -3.98 -8.34
C ARG A 580 28.92 -4.16 -7.58
N ALA A 581 28.91 -3.96 -6.25
CA ALA A 581 30.09 -4.17 -5.42
C ALA A 581 30.60 -5.63 -5.47
N VAL A 582 29.69 -6.61 -5.50
CA VAL A 582 30.04 -8.03 -5.66
C VAL A 582 30.64 -8.31 -7.04
N VAL A 583 30.05 -7.77 -8.12
CA VAL A 583 30.59 -7.91 -9.48
C VAL A 583 32.00 -7.32 -9.55
N HIS A 584 32.19 -6.08 -9.10
CA HIS A 584 33.50 -5.42 -9.11
C HIS A 584 34.55 -6.18 -8.27
N ALA A 585 34.17 -6.66 -7.08
CA ALA A 585 35.08 -7.45 -6.24
C ALA A 585 35.49 -8.77 -6.92
N LEU A 586 34.55 -9.44 -7.61
CA LEU A 586 34.84 -10.65 -8.35
C LEU A 586 35.68 -10.37 -9.60
N GLU A 587 35.42 -9.30 -10.35
CA GLU A 587 36.22 -8.90 -11.50
C GLU A 587 37.66 -8.55 -11.10
N THR A 588 37.82 -7.80 -10.01
CA THR A 588 39.13 -7.45 -9.47
C THR A 588 39.91 -8.71 -9.08
N ALA A 589 39.27 -9.64 -8.37
CA ALA A 589 39.90 -10.90 -7.99
C ALA A 589 40.20 -11.82 -9.20
N VAL A 590 39.32 -11.87 -10.20
CA VAL A 590 39.58 -12.63 -11.44
C VAL A 590 40.80 -12.06 -12.17
N ARG A 591 40.95 -10.73 -12.24
CA ARG A 591 42.13 -10.09 -12.84
C ARG A 591 43.41 -10.35 -12.04
N GLU A 592 43.33 -10.24 -10.71
CA GLU A 592 44.49 -10.38 -9.82
C GLU A 592 44.99 -11.83 -9.70
N TYR A 593 44.08 -12.81 -9.66
CA TYR A 593 44.42 -14.23 -9.46
C TYR A 593 44.38 -15.07 -10.75
N GLY A 594 43.82 -14.55 -11.85
CA GLY A 594 43.72 -15.24 -13.14
C GLY A 594 44.78 -14.86 -14.18
N GLY A 595 45.61 -13.85 -13.92
CA GLY A 595 46.76 -13.51 -14.77
C GLY A 595 47.93 -14.51 -14.65
N PRO A 596 48.83 -14.61 -15.64
CA PRO A 596 50.04 -15.43 -15.51
C PRO A 596 50.86 -14.96 -14.29
N PRO A 597 51.53 -15.88 -13.57
CA PRO A 597 52.31 -15.51 -12.39
C PRO A 597 53.34 -14.43 -12.77
N PRO A 598 53.59 -13.43 -11.90
CA PRO A 598 54.69 -12.50 -12.14
C PRO A 598 55.97 -13.33 -12.30
N SER A 599 56.64 -13.17 -13.44
CA SER A 599 57.95 -13.76 -13.66
C SER A 599 58.89 -13.29 -12.53
N LEU A 600 59.50 -14.24 -11.84
CA LEU A 600 60.59 -13.99 -10.89
C LEU A 600 61.89 -13.63 -11.64
N GLU A 601 61.80 -12.69 -12.58
CA GLU A 601 62.94 -12.11 -13.30
C GLU A 601 62.87 -10.58 -13.20
N GLY A 602 63.06 -10.09 -11.98
CA GLY A 602 63.08 -8.65 -11.71
C GLY A 602 63.74 -8.26 -10.38
N VAL A 603 64.42 -9.18 -9.71
CA VAL A 603 65.19 -8.90 -8.48
C VAL A 603 66.58 -9.52 -8.60
N ARG A 604 67.42 -8.94 -9.45
CA ARG A 604 68.88 -8.93 -9.27
C ARG A 604 69.45 -7.64 -9.86
N ALA A 605 70.41 -7.07 -9.13
CA ALA A 605 71.24 -5.90 -9.45
C ALA A 605 70.68 -4.49 -9.16
N ARG A 606 70.61 -4.14 -7.86
CA ARG A 606 71.23 -2.91 -7.36
C ARG A 606 71.97 -3.24 -6.06
N GLY A 607 73.30 -3.21 -6.10
CA GLY A 607 74.15 -3.50 -4.94
C GLY A 607 75.59 -3.85 -5.30
N CYS A 608 76.29 -2.93 -5.97
CA CYS A 608 77.67 -2.48 -5.73
C CYS A 608 78.01 -1.43 -6.79
#